data_AF-A0A2S3UQ54-F1
#
_entry.id   AF-A0A2S3UQ54-F1
#
_cell.length_a   1.000
_cell.length_b   1.000
_cell.length_c   1.000
_cell.angle_alpha   90.00
_cell.angle_beta   90.00
_cell.angle_gamma   90.00
#
_symmetry.space_group_name_H-M   'P 1'
#
loop_
_entity.id
_entity.type
_entity.pdbx_description
1 polymer ?
#
loop_
_entity_poly.entity_id
_entity_poly.type
_entity_poly.pdbx_seq_one_letter_code
_entity_poly.pdbx_strand_id
1 'polypeptide(L)'
;MVSAFERRLDNDKGELVSSISSIHDSQFNAASFDNVRYIAHRINGGAGLFDCNDLAEPAKEVEKLVDDGADTDLLVNAVQELIDRIERLLADGIRQPEWITSRLEK
;
A
#
# COMPACT_ATOMS: atom_id res chain seq x y z
N MET A 1 16.43 2.55 8.67
CA MET A 1 14.98 2.42 8.96
C MET A 1 14.14 2.81 7.76
N VAL A 2 14.36 3.99 7.17
CA VAL A 2 13.69 4.41 5.91
C VAL A 2 13.92 3.41 4.78
N SER A 3 15.17 3.00 4.53
CA SER A 3 15.48 2.00 3.49
C SER A 3 14.78 0.64 3.67
N ALA A 4 14.46 0.26 4.91
CA ALA A 4 13.69 -0.95 5.21
C ALA A 4 12.18 -0.74 5.00
N PHE A 5 11.69 0.49 5.15
CA PHE A 5 10.33 0.86 4.81
C PHE A 5 10.15 0.96 3.28
N GLU A 6 11.05 1.63 2.57
CA GLU A 6 11.06 1.69 1.10
C GLU A 6 11.07 0.30 0.48
N ARG A 7 11.96 -0.59 0.95
CA ARG A 7 12.01 -1.98 0.48
C ARG A 7 10.71 -2.75 0.73
N ARG A 8 10.03 -2.47 1.86
CA ARG A 8 8.74 -3.09 2.15
C ARG A 8 7.65 -2.55 1.24
N LEU A 9 7.61 -1.24 1.01
CA LEU A 9 6.65 -0.63 0.08
C LEU A 9 6.82 -1.16 -1.34
N ASP A 10 8.05 -1.37 -1.80
CA ASP A 10 8.31 -1.95 -3.12
C ASP A 10 7.85 -3.42 -3.20
N ASN A 11 8.08 -4.21 -2.16
CA ASN A 11 7.52 -5.57 -2.07
C ASN A 11 5.99 -5.56 -2.04
N ASP A 12 5.38 -4.69 -1.22
CA ASP A 12 3.94 -4.55 -1.07
C ASP A 12 3.29 -4.17 -2.41
N LYS A 13 3.92 -3.27 -3.17
CA LYS A 13 3.52 -2.94 -4.55
C LYS A 13 3.54 -4.18 -5.46
N GLY A 14 4.61 -4.97 -5.44
CA GLY A 14 4.71 -6.19 -6.25
C GLY A 14 3.62 -7.23 -5.94
N GLU A 15 3.27 -7.36 -4.66
CA GLU A 15 2.20 -8.23 -4.19
C GLU A 15 0.81 -7.70 -4.60
N LEU A 16 0.59 -6.38 -4.55
CA LEU A 16 -0.64 -5.76 -5.05
C LEU A 16 -0.82 -5.99 -6.55
N VAL A 17 0.22 -5.77 -7.36
CA VAL A 17 0.22 -6.04 -8.82
C VAL A 17 -0.14 -7.49 -9.11
N SER A 18 0.47 -8.43 -8.39
CA SER A 18 0.18 -9.86 -8.54
C SER A 18 -1.28 -10.17 -8.17
N SER A 19 -1.77 -9.60 -7.07
CA SER A 19 -3.11 -9.86 -6.56
C SER A 19 -4.21 -9.31 -7.48
N ILE A 20 -4.05 -8.09 -8.01
CA ILE A 20 -5.04 -7.52 -8.95
C ILE A 20 -5.05 -8.25 -10.29
N SER A 21 -3.91 -8.76 -10.74
CA SER A 21 -3.85 -9.57 -11.96
C SER A 21 -4.68 -10.85 -11.81
N SER A 22 -4.56 -11.54 -10.66
CA SER A 22 -5.38 -12.72 -10.35
C SER A 22 -6.87 -12.39 -10.23
N ILE A 23 -7.22 -11.24 -9.64
CA ILE A 23 -8.61 -10.79 -9.50
C ILE A 23 -9.22 -10.47 -10.87
N HIS A 24 -8.49 -9.74 -11.72
CA HIS A 24 -8.94 -9.31 -13.05
C HIS A 24 -9.12 -10.49 -14.02
N ASP A 25 -8.24 -11.49 -13.98
CA ASP A 25 -8.32 -12.69 -14.83
C ASP A 25 -9.50 -13.63 -14.49
N SER A 26 -10.45 -13.17 -13.66
CA SER A 26 -11.65 -13.89 -13.23
C SER A 26 -11.36 -15.24 -12.56
N GLN A 27 -10.13 -15.45 -12.11
CA GLN A 27 -9.78 -16.50 -11.17
C GLN A 27 -10.22 -16.04 -9.79
N PHE A 28 -11.54 -15.97 -9.56
CA PHE A 28 -12.09 -15.53 -8.28
C PHE A 28 -11.40 -16.29 -7.15
N ASN A 29 -10.55 -15.58 -6.42
CA ASN A 29 -9.68 -16.14 -5.40
C ASN A 29 -9.79 -15.26 -4.16
N ALA A 30 -10.53 -15.74 -3.16
CA ALA A 30 -10.70 -15.04 -1.89
C ALA A 30 -9.35 -14.66 -1.26
N ALA A 31 -8.30 -15.49 -1.45
CA ALA A 31 -6.97 -15.20 -0.94
C ALA A 31 -6.34 -13.95 -1.59
N SER A 32 -6.68 -13.64 -2.85
CA SER A 32 -6.19 -12.42 -3.52
C SER A 32 -6.83 -11.16 -2.92
N PHE A 33 -8.13 -11.21 -2.62
CA PHE A 33 -8.82 -10.11 -1.93
C PHE A 33 -8.30 -9.91 -0.50
N ASP A 34 -8.12 -11.01 0.25
CA ASP A 34 -7.55 -10.96 1.61
C ASP A 34 -6.14 -10.37 1.61
N ASN A 35 -5.32 -10.70 0.60
CA ASN A 35 -3.97 -10.15 0.46
C ASN A 35 -4.00 -8.65 0.18
N VAL A 36 -4.86 -8.19 -0.75
CA VAL A 36 -5.06 -6.76 -1.04
C VAL A 36 -5.46 -6.00 0.22
N ARG A 37 -6.48 -6.49 0.94
CA ARG A 37 -6.95 -5.90 2.20
C ARG A 37 -5.81 -5.79 3.22
N TYR A 38 -5.07 -6.88 3.44
CA TYR A 38 -3.98 -6.93 4.41
C TYR A 38 -2.84 -5.96 4.07
N ILE A 39 -2.44 -5.88 2.80
CA ILE A 39 -1.38 -4.96 2.35
C ILE A 39 -1.85 -3.52 2.51
N ALA A 40 -3.07 -3.20 2.08
CA ALA A 40 -3.64 -1.87 2.20
C ALA A 40 -3.70 -1.40 3.67
N HIS A 41 -4.15 -2.27 4.57
CA HIS A 41 -4.14 -2.03 6.01
C HIS A 41 -2.72 -1.72 6.54
N ARG A 42 -1.72 -2.52 6.12
CA ARG A 42 -0.33 -2.33 6.52
C ARG A 42 0.26 -1.01 6.00
N ILE A 43 -0.04 -0.63 4.76
CA ILE A 43 0.42 0.63 4.16
C ILE A 43 -0.17 1.80 4.92
N ASN A 44 -1.48 1.78 5.21
CA ASN A 44 -2.15 2.79 6.02
C ASN A 44 -1.47 2.98 7.39
N GLY A 45 -1.23 1.88 8.12
CA GLY A 45 -0.53 1.93 9.40
C GLY A 45 0.93 2.43 9.31
N GLY A 46 1.64 2.07 8.23
CA GLY A 46 3.02 2.49 7.98
C GLY A 46 3.16 3.95 7.56
N ALA A 47 2.21 4.46 6.78
CA ALA A 47 2.23 5.81 6.22
C ALA A 47 2.37 6.89 7.29
N GLY A 48 1.63 6.77 8.39
CA GLY A 48 1.69 7.72 9.50
C GLY A 48 3.04 7.75 10.23
N LEU A 49 3.80 6.65 10.21
CA LEU A 49 5.12 6.58 10.87
C LEU A 49 6.22 7.29 10.06
N PHE A 50 6.08 7.33 8.73
CA PHE A 50 7.08 7.85 7.80
C PHE A 50 6.63 9.15 7.12
N ASP A 51 5.58 9.80 7.62
CA ASP A 51 4.99 11.03 7.07
C ASP A 51 4.56 10.91 5.60
N CYS A 52 4.19 9.69 5.18
CA CYS A 52 3.77 9.35 3.83
C CYS A 52 2.25 9.43 3.71
N ASN A 53 1.64 10.50 4.21
CA ASN A 53 0.19 10.63 4.37
C ASN A 53 -0.58 10.52 3.05
N ASP A 54 0.09 10.77 1.91
CA ASP A 54 -0.49 10.58 0.56
C ASP A 54 -0.84 9.12 0.24
N LEU A 55 -0.32 8.16 1.01
CA LEU A 55 -0.66 6.73 0.90
C LEU A 55 -1.77 6.30 1.87
N ALA A 56 -1.99 7.03 2.96
CA ALA A 56 -2.83 6.56 4.07
C ALA A 56 -4.32 6.44 3.67
N GLU A 57 -4.89 7.52 3.13
CA GLU A 57 -6.30 7.53 2.71
C GLU A 57 -6.57 6.60 1.53
N PRO A 58 -5.76 6.57 0.45
CA PRO A 58 -5.97 5.61 -0.64
C PRO A 58 -5.88 4.14 -0.17
N ALA A 59 -4.94 3.82 0.72
CA ALA A 59 -4.83 2.47 1.26
C ALA A 59 -6.03 2.10 2.14
N LYS A 60 -6.55 3.05 2.93
CA LYS A 60 -7.78 2.84 3.70
C LYS A 60 -9.01 2.66 2.80
N GLU A 61 -9.08 3.37 1.70
CA GLU A 61 -10.15 3.23 0.70
C GLU A 61 -10.13 1.83 0.08
N VAL A 62 -8.94 1.33 -0.32
CA VAL A 62 -8.77 -0.04 -0.80
C VAL A 62 -9.22 -1.07 0.24
N GLU A 63 -8.81 -0.93 1.52
CA GLU A 63 -9.25 -1.82 2.60
C GLU A 63 -10.78 -1.87 2.69
N LYS A 64 -11.41 -0.69 2.66
CA LYS A 64 -12.87 -0.57 2.74
C LYS A 64 -13.58 -1.19 1.53
N LEU A 65 -13.06 -1.00 0.32
CA LEU A 65 -13.65 -1.59 -0.90
C LEU A 65 -13.66 -3.11 -0.84
N VAL A 66 -12.61 -3.73 -0.30
CA VAL A 66 -12.58 -5.18 -0.08
C VAL A 66 -13.59 -5.59 0.99
N ASP A 67 -13.62 -4.90 2.13
CA ASP A 67 -14.54 -5.21 3.25
C ASP A 67 -16.01 -5.08 2.85
N ASP A 68 -16.35 -4.08 2.05
CA ASP A 68 -17.71 -3.82 1.55
C ASP A 68 -18.11 -4.76 0.41
N GLY A 69 -17.19 -5.59 -0.12
CA GLY A 69 -17.43 -6.46 -1.26
C GLY A 69 -17.74 -5.68 -2.54
N ALA A 70 -17.00 -4.60 -2.77
CA ALA A 70 -17.20 -3.70 -3.91
C ALA A 70 -17.01 -4.41 -5.26
N ASP A 71 -17.50 -3.74 -6.31
CA ASP A 71 -17.28 -4.19 -7.69
C ASP A 71 -15.78 -4.34 -8.01
N THR A 72 -15.45 -5.41 -8.75
CA THR A 72 -14.07 -5.77 -9.06
C THR A 72 -13.34 -4.66 -9.81
N ASP A 73 -13.98 -3.98 -10.76
CA ASP A 73 -13.33 -2.93 -11.54
C ASP A 73 -13.05 -1.72 -10.65
N LEU A 74 -13.96 -1.41 -9.71
CA LEU A 74 -13.75 -0.34 -8.74
C LEU A 74 -12.55 -0.64 -7.83
N LEU A 75 -12.45 -1.87 -7.32
CA LEU A 75 -11.31 -2.29 -6.50
C LEU A 75 -10.00 -2.24 -7.30
N VAL A 76 -9.99 -2.78 -8.52
CA VAL A 76 -8.79 -2.78 -9.38
C VAL A 76 -8.31 -1.36 -9.65
N ASN A 77 -9.21 -0.44 -9.98
CA ASN A 77 -8.86 0.97 -10.18
C ASN A 77 -8.27 1.62 -8.93
N ALA A 78 -8.86 1.39 -7.76
CA ALA A 78 -8.36 1.94 -6.49
C ALA A 78 -6.97 1.38 -6.13
N VAL A 79 -6.76 0.08 -6.35
CA VAL A 79 -5.45 -0.55 -6.11
C VAL A 79 -4.40 -0.04 -7.11
N GLN A 80 -4.77 0.17 -8.37
CA GLN A 80 -3.87 0.75 -9.36
C GLN A 80 -3.45 2.18 -8.98
N GLU A 81 -4.40 3.01 -8.52
CA GLU A 81 -4.08 4.35 -8.04
C GLU A 81 -3.11 4.31 -6.83
N LEU A 82 -3.34 3.37 -5.89
CA LEU A 82 -2.44 3.17 -4.76
C LEU A 82 -1.04 2.76 -5.22
N ILE A 83 -0.93 1.84 -6.18
CA ILE A 83 0.34 1.44 -6.80
C ILE A 83 1.07 2.65 -7.40
N ASP A 84 0.37 3.47 -8.20
CA ASP A 84 0.96 4.65 -8.85
C ASP A 84 1.46 5.69 -7.83
N ARG A 85 0.79 5.81 -6.68
CA ARG A 85 1.25 6.66 -5.57
C ARG A 85 2.49 6.10 -4.88
N ILE A 86 2.54 4.78 -4.65
CA ILE A 86 3.73 4.11 -4.10
C ILE A 86 4.93 4.32 -5.04
N GLU A 87 4.75 4.15 -6.34
CA GLU A 87 5.83 4.35 -7.32
C GLU A 87 6.36 5.78 -7.33
N ARG A 88 5.47 6.77 -7.31
CA ARG A 88 5.86 8.18 -7.20
C ARG A 88 6.64 8.46 -5.92
N LEU A 89 6.15 7.98 -4.79
CA LEU A 89 6.82 8.17 -3.50
C LEU A 89 8.21 7.51 -3.46
N LEU A 90 8.34 6.29 -4.00
CA LEU A 90 9.62 5.60 -4.07
C LEU A 90 10.61 6.29 -5.03
N ALA A 91 10.11 6.86 -6.13
CA ALA A 91 10.93 7.62 -7.08
C ALA A 91 11.43 8.95 -6.49
N ASP A 92 10.58 9.63 -5.71
CA ASP A 92 10.94 10.89 -5.02
C ASP A 92 11.87 10.65 -3.82
N GLY A 93 11.86 9.43 -3.27
CA GLY A 93 12.61 9.03 -2.09
C GLY A 93 11.91 9.45 -0.80
N ILE A 94 11.91 8.55 0.19
CA ILE A 94 11.20 8.81 1.45
C ILE A 94 12.14 9.58 2.39
N ARG A 95 11.69 10.74 2.86
CA ARG A 95 12.47 11.53 3.81
C ARG A 95 12.44 10.85 5.18
N GLN A 96 13.59 10.85 5.86
CA GLN A 96 13.66 10.35 7.22
C GLN A 96 12.92 11.31 8.17
N PRO A 97 11.90 10.84 8.90
CA PRO A 97 11.21 11.67 9.89
C PRO A 97 12.17 12.13 10.99
N GLU A 98 12.03 13.37 11.44
CA GLU A 98 12.95 13.97 12.42
C GLU A 98 12.99 13.20 13.75
N TRP A 99 11.85 12.62 14.17
CA TRP A 99 11.76 11.85 15.42
C TRP A 99 12.63 10.58 15.41
N ILE A 100 12.92 10.01 14.24
CA ILE A 100 13.84 8.87 14.11
C ILE A 100 15.28 9.33 14.39
N THR A 101 15.64 10.49 13.88
CA THR A 101 16.98 11.07 14.02
C THR A 101 17.25 11.46 15.49
N SER A 102 16.27 12.07 16.17
CA SER A 102 16.40 12.46 17.59
C SER A 102 16.56 11.28 18.57
N ARG A 103 16.21 10.05 18.17
CA ARG A 103 16.43 8.82 18.97
C ARG A 103 17.81 8.20 18.81
N LEU A 104 18.55 8.57 17.77
CA LEU A 104 19.90 8.06 17.49
C LEU A 104 21.00 8.98 18.07
N GLU A 105 20.64 10.21 18.44
CA GLU A 105 21.55 11.20 19.03
C GLU A 105 21.59 11.16 20.57
N LYS A 106 20.99 10.14 21.21
CA LYS A 106 21.06 9.87 22.65
C LYS A 106 21.73 8.54 22.93
#